data_AF-G3IMJ3-F1
#
_entry.id   AF-G3IMJ3-F1
#
_cell.length_a   1.000
_cell.length_b   1.000
_cell.length_c   1.000
_cell.angle_alpha   90.00
_cell.angle_beta   90.00
_cell.angle_gamma   90.00
#
_symmetry.space_group_name_H-M   'P 1'
#
loop_
_entity.id
_entity.type
_entity.pdbx_description
1 polymer ?
#
loop_
_entity_poly.entity_id
_entity_poly.type
_entity_poly.pdbx_seq_one_letter_code
_entity_poly.pdbx_strand_id
1 'polypeptide(L)'
;MTPKIHMFLLTWLLSQQVTGQTESFNLDMAPDAFDDQYEGCVQEMEKKAPRWLEEDFSKNKNLKDEWKGAEEKWKEIKNKMNYPKGFSDYHGTAVVVYTGDIHSDFNAALKEFKKNSSNFPYKAFHYYLTRALQLLNNKKCYTIYRGTRNKFHYSRTGSVRFGQFASSSFNMMVALDHFGGASGTLFSIKTC
;
A
#
# COMPACT_ATOMS: atom_id res chain seq x y z
N MET A 1 -28.40 -36.90 59.74
CA MET A 1 -26.95 -37.06 59.53
C MET A 1 -26.69 -37.05 58.03
N THR A 2 -25.93 -36.04 57.59
CA THR A 2 -25.17 -35.82 56.32
C THR A 2 -25.59 -36.44 54.97
N PRO A 3 -25.30 -35.78 53.81
CA PRO A 3 -24.77 -34.42 53.61
C PRO A 3 -25.58 -33.54 52.62
N LYS A 4 -25.50 -32.23 52.83
CA LYS A 4 -25.93 -31.20 51.88
C LYS A 4 -24.94 -31.15 50.71
N ILE A 5 -25.42 -31.38 49.49
CA ILE A 5 -24.65 -31.18 48.27
C ILE A 5 -24.64 -29.67 47.98
N HIS A 6 -23.48 -29.03 48.12
CA HIS A 6 -23.23 -27.67 47.63
C HIS A 6 -22.88 -27.77 46.14
N MET A 7 -23.84 -27.42 45.27
CA MET A 7 -23.59 -27.23 43.85
C MET A 7 -23.12 -25.79 43.63
N PHE A 8 -21.80 -25.58 43.69
CA PHE A 8 -21.18 -24.35 43.23
C PHE A 8 -21.26 -24.30 41.70
N LEU A 9 -22.27 -23.60 41.18
CA LEU A 9 -22.27 -23.14 39.79
C LEU A 9 -21.35 -21.91 39.71
N LEU A 10 -20.05 -22.17 39.58
CA LEU A 10 -19.09 -21.21 39.05
C LEU A 10 -19.44 -20.97 37.58
N THR A 11 -20.26 -19.98 37.29
CA THR A 11 -20.31 -19.39 35.95
C THR A 11 -19.02 -18.62 35.74
N TRP A 12 -18.00 -19.32 35.26
CA TRP A 12 -16.86 -18.68 34.59
C TRP A 12 -17.41 -17.90 33.40
N LEU A 13 -17.50 -16.57 33.55
CA LEU A 13 -17.40 -15.68 32.41
C LEU A 13 -16.03 -15.93 31.78
N LEU A 14 -16.01 -16.75 30.72
CA LEU A 14 -15.00 -16.65 29.68
C LEU A 14 -15.17 -15.27 29.03
N SER A 15 -14.57 -14.25 29.66
CA SER A 15 -14.05 -13.15 28.87
C SER A 15 -13.01 -13.79 27.94
N GLN A 16 -13.42 -14.05 26.71
CA GLN A 16 -12.45 -14.23 25.64
C GLN A 16 -11.71 -12.90 25.54
N GLN A 17 -10.63 -12.74 26.31
CA GLN A 17 -9.59 -11.81 25.96
C GLN A 17 -9.05 -12.30 24.63
N VAL A 18 -9.59 -11.71 23.55
CA VAL A 18 -8.91 -11.66 22.27
C VAL A 18 -7.62 -10.89 22.55
N THR A 19 -6.59 -11.61 22.95
CA THR A 19 -5.23 -11.13 22.92
C THR A 19 -4.92 -10.99 21.43
N GLY A 20 -5.18 -9.79 20.90
CA GLY A 20 -4.71 -9.37 19.60
C GLY A 20 -3.18 -9.39 19.67
N GLN A 21 -2.60 -10.55 19.35
CA GLN A 21 -1.16 -10.74 19.28
C GLN A 21 -0.69 -9.78 18.19
N THR A 22 -0.17 -8.63 18.61
CA THR A 22 0.31 -7.60 17.69
C THR A 22 1.57 -8.17 17.06
N GLU A 23 1.48 -8.70 15.84
CA GLU A 23 2.65 -9.13 15.09
C GLU A 23 3.59 -7.92 14.97
N SER A 24 4.79 -8.07 15.55
CA SER A 24 5.86 -7.09 15.46
C SER A 24 6.67 -7.38 14.21
N PHE A 25 6.73 -6.43 13.28
CA PHE A 25 7.47 -6.56 12.03
C PHE A 25 8.86 -5.93 12.18
N ASN A 26 9.90 -6.66 11.80
CA ASN A 26 11.25 -6.08 11.73
C ASN A 26 11.38 -5.28 10.43
N LEU A 27 11.93 -4.07 10.52
CA LEU A 27 12.28 -3.28 9.35
C LEU A 27 13.55 -3.84 8.72
N ASP A 28 13.52 -4.02 7.40
CA ASP A 28 14.61 -4.54 6.59
C ASP A 28 14.67 -3.82 5.23
N MET A 29 15.38 -4.40 4.26
CA MET A 29 15.51 -3.87 2.90
C MET A 29 14.40 -4.34 1.93
N ALA A 30 13.34 -4.99 2.43
CA ALA A 30 12.25 -5.60 1.68
C ALA A 30 12.76 -6.51 0.54
N PRO A 31 13.46 -7.62 0.88
CA PRO A 31 14.09 -8.47 -0.13
C PRO A 31 13.08 -9.18 -1.04
N ASP A 32 11.85 -9.40 -0.56
CA ASP A 32 10.80 -10.14 -1.29
C ASP A 32 9.89 -9.26 -2.13
N ALA A 33 10.09 -7.93 -2.10
CA ALA A 33 9.20 -7.00 -2.76
C ALA A 33 9.41 -6.95 -4.28
N PHE A 34 8.34 -6.57 -5.01
CA PHE A 34 8.43 -6.07 -6.38
C PHE A 34 8.67 -4.56 -6.36
N ASP A 35 9.85 -4.15 -6.80
CA ASP A 35 10.39 -2.79 -6.64
C ASP A 35 11.03 -2.25 -7.93
N ASP A 36 10.53 -2.71 -9.09
CA ASP A 36 11.05 -2.37 -10.41
C ASP A 36 10.96 -0.86 -10.68
N GLN A 37 12.08 -0.26 -11.08
CA GLN A 37 12.17 1.16 -11.45
C GLN A 37 12.04 1.39 -12.96
N TYR A 38 11.98 0.32 -13.75
CA TYR A 38 11.85 0.34 -15.21
C TYR A 38 12.96 1.14 -15.91
N GLU A 39 14.15 1.13 -15.32
CA GLU A 39 15.33 1.79 -15.89
C GLU A 39 15.73 1.15 -17.22
N GLY A 40 15.89 1.97 -18.26
CA GLY A 40 16.29 1.50 -19.58
C GLY A 40 15.19 0.80 -20.40
N CYS A 41 13.98 0.59 -19.87
CA CYS A 41 12.91 -0.12 -20.58
C CYS A 41 11.59 0.65 -20.75
N VAL A 42 11.54 1.93 -20.35
CA VAL A 42 10.32 2.77 -20.43
C VAL A 42 9.59 2.66 -21.78
N GLN A 43 10.29 2.81 -22.90
CA GLN A 43 9.66 2.77 -24.22
C GLN A 43 9.00 1.42 -24.54
N GLU A 44 9.61 0.32 -24.09
CA GLU A 44 9.07 -1.02 -24.27
C GLU A 44 7.90 -1.29 -23.32
N MET A 45 7.97 -0.76 -22.11
CA MET A 45 6.89 -0.83 -21.13
C MET A 45 5.66 -0.06 -21.59
N GLU A 46 5.80 1.17 -22.13
CA GLU A 46 4.67 1.93 -22.71
C GLU A 46 3.94 1.16 -23.82
N LYS A 47 4.66 0.35 -24.62
CA LYS A 47 4.05 -0.48 -25.67
C LYS A 47 3.31 -1.71 -25.10
N LYS A 48 3.84 -2.31 -24.03
CA LYS A 48 3.31 -3.57 -23.46
C LYS A 48 2.24 -3.34 -22.41
N ALA A 49 2.33 -2.26 -21.65
CA ALA A 49 1.47 -1.97 -20.51
C ALA A 49 -0.03 -1.96 -20.85
N PRO A 50 -0.51 -1.48 -22.01
CA PRO A 50 -1.94 -1.57 -22.35
C PRO A 50 -2.45 -3.02 -22.38
N ARG A 51 -1.70 -3.93 -23.02
CA ARG A 51 -2.06 -5.35 -23.06
C ARG A 51 -1.99 -5.98 -21.66
N TRP A 52 -0.95 -5.67 -20.89
CA TRP A 52 -0.82 -6.20 -19.54
C TRP A 52 -1.89 -5.66 -18.59
N LEU A 53 -2.42 -4.47 -18.83
CA LEU A 53 -3.52 -3.93 -18.05
C LEU A 53 -4.79 -4.75 -18.27
N GLU A 54 -5.09 -5.16 -19.50
CA GLU A 54 -6.18 -6.11 -19.78
C GLU A 54 -5.94 -7.48 -19.13
N GLU A 55 -4.70 -7.96 -19.10
CA GLU A 55 -4.35 -9.20 -18.39
C GLU A 55 -4.52 -9.05 -16.88
N ASP A 56 -4.11 -7.93 -16.28
CA ASP A 56 -4.33 -7.61 -14.87
C ASP A 56 -5.83 -7.57 -14.55
N PHE A 57 -6.65 -6.90 -15.37
CA PHE A 57 -8.11 -6.86 -15.23
C PHE A 57 -8.77 -8.23 -15.32
N SER A 58 -8.25 -9.12 -16.18
CA SER A 58 -8.76 -10.48 -16.32
C SER A 58 -8.55 -11.33 -15.06
N LYS A 59 -7.46 -11.04 -14.32
CA LYS A 59 -7.08 -11.74 -13.09
C LYS A 59 -7.64 -11.07 -11.84
N ASN A 60 -7.90 -9.78 -11.91
CA ASN A 60 -8.33 -8.97 -10.78
C ASN A 60 -9.49 -8.06 -11.18
N LYS A 61 -10.71 -8.54 -10.93
CA LYS A 61 -11.95 -7.79 -11.19
C LYS A 61 -12.04 -6.53 -10.34
N ASN A 62 -11.55 -6.56 -9.10
CA ASN A 62 -11.54 -5.39 -8.23
C ASN A 62 -10.69 -4.26 -8.83
N LEU A 63 -9.48 -4.57 -9.32
CA LEU A 63 -8.65 -3.60 -10.05
C LEU A 63 -9.38 -3.03 -11.26
N LYS A 64 -10.10 -3.85 -12.02
CA LYS A 64 -10.85 -3.39 -13.19
C LYS A 64 -11.93 -2.36 -12.82
N ASP A 65 -12.69 -2.65 -11.78
CA ASP A 65 -13.80 -1.80 -11.34
C ASP A 65 -13.27 -0.48 -10.75
N GLU A 66 -12.25 -0.56 -9.89
CA GLU A 66 -11.54 0.60 -9.33
C GLU A 66 -10.91 1.47 -10.43
N TRP A 67 -10.28 0.83 -11.43
CA TRP A 67 -9.69 1.54 -12.57
C TRP A 67 -10.74 2.33 -13.35
N LYS A 68 -11.89 1.71 -13.64
CA LYS A 68 -12.98 2.39 -14.35
C LYS A 68 -13.48 3.63 -13.59
N GLY A 69 -13.71 3.51 -12.28
CA GLY A 69 -14.10 4.65 -11.45
C GLY A 69 -13.02 5.74 -11.41
N ALA A 70 -11.75 5.34 -11.35
CA ALA A 70 -10.63 6.27 -11.38
C ALA A 70 -10.47 6.99 -12.73
N GLU A 71 -10.81 6.36 -13.86
CA GLU A 71 -10.82 7.03 -15.16
C GLU A 71 -11.87 8.15 -15.24
N GLU A 72 -13.06 7.90 -14.71
CA GLU A 72 -14.12 8.91 -14.60
C GLU A 72 -13.65 10.06 -13.72
N LYS A 73 -13.08 9.75 -12.55
CA LYS A 73 -12.56 10.76 -11.64
C LYS A 73 -11.39 11.54 -12.23
N TRP A 74 -10.48 10.88 -12.94
CA TRP A 74 -9.37 11.53 -13.62
C TRP A 74 -9.86 12.51 -14.68
N LYS A 75 -10.88 12.16 -15.48
CA LYS A 75 -11.48 13.06 -16.47
C LYS A 75 -12.02 14.36 -15.85
N GLU A 76 -12.59 14.30 -14.65
CA GLU A 76 -13.10 15.48 -13.94
C GLU A 76 -11.99 16.45 -13.49
N ILE A 77 -10.83 15.91 -13.13
CA ILE A 77 -9.76 16.67 -12.46
C ILE A 77 -8.61 17.03 -13.39
N LYS A 78 -8.39 16.28 -14.49
CA LYS A 78 -7.23 16.45 -15.37
C LYS A 78 -7.14 17.83 -16.00
N ASN A 79 -8.26 18.45 -16.34
CA ASN A 79 -8.28 19.79 -16.94
C ASN A 79 -8.01 20.90 -15.90
N LYS A 80 -7.96 20.58 -14.61
CA LYS A 80 -7.68 21.50 -13.51
C LYS A 80 -6.24 21.40 -13.02
N MET A 81 -5.43 20.53 -13.63
CA MET A 81 -4.06 20.26 -13.22
C MET A 81 -3.08 20.50 -14.35
N ASN A 82 -1.86 20.91 -13.99
CA ASN A 82 -0.73 20.92 -14.89
C ASN A 82 0.12 19.67 -14.62
N TYR A 83 0.46 18.93 -15.67
CA TYR A 83 1.32 17.75 -15.61
C TYR A 83 2.39 17.81 -16.69
N PRO A 84 3.55 17.18 -16.45
CA PRO A 84 4.70 17.25 -17.36
C PRO A 84 4.42 16.56 -18.70
N LYS A 85 5.21 16.91 -19.72
CA LYS A 85 5.17 16.25 -21.02
C LYS A 85 5.42 14.74 -20.85
N GLY A 86 4.60 13.93 -21.52
CA GLY A 86 4.67 12.47 -21.42
C GLY A 86 3.84 11.88 -20.28
N PHE A 87 3.23 12.71 -19.41
CA PHE A 87 2.20 12.27 -18.49
C PHE A 87 0.91 11.99 -19.28
N SER A 88 0.35 10.79 -19.11
CA SER A 88 -0.75 10.28 -19.92
C SER A 88 -1.98 10.07 -19.05
N ASP A 89 -3.13 9.80 -19.66
CA ASP A 89 -4.33 9.47 -18.90
C ASP A 89 -4.15 8.18 -18.06
N TYR A 90 -3.37 7.19 -18.53
CA TYR A 90 -3.04 6.00 -17.75
C TYR A 90 -2.25 6.35 -16.48
N HIS A 91 -1.31 7.30 -16.56
CA HIS A 91 -0.54 7.77 -15.41
C HIS A 91 -1.43 8.47 -14.37
N GLY A 92 -2.33 9.35 -14.83
CA GLY A 92 -3.26 10.05 -13.96
C GLY A 92 -4.26 9.11 -13.29
N THR A 93 -4.86 8.21 -14.07
CA THR A 93 -5.76 7.18 -13.55
C THR A 93 -5.06 6.30 -12.52
N ALA A 94 -3.84 5.82 -12.77
CA ALA A 94 -3.12 4.99 -11.81
C ALA A 94 -2.89 5.69 -10.46
N VAL A 95 -2.59 6.99 -10.46
CA VAL A 95 -2.49 7.77 -9.22
C VAL A 95 -3.83 7.81 -8.48
N VAL A 96 -4.93 8.05 -9.20
CA VAL A 96 -6.28 8.06 -8.59
C VAL A 96 -6.64 6.69 -8.02
N VAL A 97 -6.39 5.60 -8.76
CA VAL A 97 -6.59 4.22 -8.29
C VAL A 97 -5.83 3.98 -6.99
N TYR A 98 -4.56 4.38 -6.90
CA TYR A 98 -3.76 4.18 -5.68
C TYR A 98 -4.27 4.97 -4.47
N THR A 99 -5.03 6.05 -4.68
CA THR A 99 -5.66 6.79 -3.58
C THR A 99 -7.01 6.22 -3.13
N GLY A 100 -7.52 5.20 -3.83
CA GLY A 100 -8.73 4.46 -3.46
C GLY A 100 -8.47 3.27 -2.53
N ASP A 101 -9.41 2.33 -2.50
CA ASP A 101 -9.41 1.22 -1.53
C ASP A 101 -8.42 0.10 -1.91
N ILE A 102 -8.03 0.01 -3.18
CA ILE A 102 -7.15 -1.07 -3.67
C ILE A 102 -5.71 -1.01 -3.14
N HIS A 103 -5.29 0.13 -2.58
CA HIS A 103 -3.90 0.32 -2.15
C HIS A 103 -3.45 -0.72 -1.12
N SER A 104 -4.37 -1.23 -0.29
CA SER A 104 -4.03 -2.23 0.72
C SER A 104 -3.65 -3.57 0.08
N ASP A 105 -4.49 -4.09 -0.82
CA ASP A 105 -4.25 -5.36 -1.53
C ASP A 105 -3.07 -5.25 -2.50
N PHE A 106 -2.97 -4.13 -3.21
CA PHE A 106 -1.85 -3.85 -4.10
C PHE A 106 -0.52 -3.87 -3.35
N ASN A 107 -0.42 -3.12 -2.25
CA ASN A 107 0.81 -3.07 -1.46
C ASN A 107 1.14 -4.42 -0.81
N ALA A 108 0.14 -5.21 -0.41
CA ALA A 108 0.35 -6.57 0.10
C ALA A 108 0.95 -7.48 -0.97
N ALA A 109 0.38 -7.48 -2.19
CA ALA A 109 0.89 -8.25 -3.31
C ALA A 109 2.31 -7.86 -3.70
N LEU A 110 2.67 -6.57 -3.61
CA LEU A 110 4.05 -6.11 -3.85
C LEU A 110 5.03 -6.66 -2.83
N LYS A 111 4.71 -6.62 -1.54
CA LYS A 111 5.60 -7.11 -0.47
C LYS A 111 5.94 -8.59 -0.62
N GLU A 112 4.99 -9.39 -1.10
CA GLU A 112 5.10 -10.85 -1.15
C GLU A 112 5.45 -11.38 -2.55
N PHE A 113 5.74 -10.49 -3.50
CA PHE A 113 5.89 -10.84 -4.90
C PHE A 113 6.87 -11.99 -5.14
N LYS A 114 8.07 -11.97 -4.54
CA LYS A 114 9.06 -13.05 -4.77
C LYS A 114 8.63 -14.39 -4.17
N LYS A 115 7.76 -14.37 -3.16
CA LYS A 115 7.18 -15.59 -2.57
C LYS A 115 6.11 -16.20 -3.47
N ASN A 116 5.37 -15.37 -4.20
CA ASN A 116 4.30 -15.82 -5.10
C ASN A 116 4.18 -14.95 -6.36
N SER A 117 5.14 -15.08 -7.27
CA SER A 117 5.23 -14.22 -8.47
C SER A 117 4.36 -14.69 -9.64
N SER A 118 3.94 -15.97 -9.64
CA SER A 118 3.29 -16.62 -10.77
C SER A 118 1.92 -16.03 -11.14
N ASN A 119 1.21 -15.43 -10.17
CA ASN A 119 -0.12 -14.85 -10.38
C ASN A 119 -0.23 -13.37 -10.00
N PHE A 120 0.86 -12.60 -10.07
CA PHE A 120 0.84 -11.18 -9.74
C PHE A 120 -0.08 -10.38 -10.70
N PRO A 121 -1.20 -9.79 -10.23
CA PRO A 121 -2.23 -9.22 -11.10
C PRO A 121 -2.20 -7.69 -11.14
N TYR A 122 -1.01 -7.10 -11.04
CA TYR A 122 -0.81 -5.64 -11.00
C TYR A 122 0.41 -5.20 -11.82
N LYS A 123 0.77 -5.93 -12.88
CA LYS A 123 1.98 -5.65 -13.68
C LYS A 123 1.93 -4.27 -14.32
N ALA A 124 0.86 -3.97 -15.05
CA ALA A 124 0.68 -2.70 -15.72
C ALA A 124 0.33 -1.60 -14.72
N PHE A 125 -0.46 -1.91 -13.69
CA PHE A 125 -0.78 -0.94 -12.66
C PHE A 125 0.48 -0.44 -11.93
N HIS A 126 1.37 -1.36 -11.53
CA HIS A 126 2.66 -1.02 -10.93
C HIS A 126 3.50 -0.15 -11.87
N TYR A 127 3.57 -0.50 -13.15
CA TYR A 127 4.28 0.29 -14.16
C TYR A 127 3.74 1.73 -14.25
N TYR A 128 2.44 1.89 -14.50
CA TYR A 128 1.86 3.21 -14.68
C TYR A 128 1.97 4.08 -13.43
N LEU A 129 1.79 3.50 -12.24
CA LEU A 129 1.97 4.24 -10.99
C LEU A 129 3.43 4.65 -10.77
N THR A 130 4.38 3.74 -10.98
CA THR A 130 5.82 4.04 -10.89
C THR A 130 6.19 5.16 -11.85
N ARG A 131 5.75 5.04 -13.11
CA ARG A 131 6.06 6.01 -14.15
C ARG A 131 5.42 7.37 -13.89
N ALA A 132 4.20 7.39 -13.39
CA ALA A 132 3.51 8.61 -12.98
C ALA A 132 4.33 9.38 -11.92
N LEU A 133 4.79 8.69 -10.87
CA LEU A 133 5.59 9.32 -9.82
C LEU A 133 6.96 9.80 -10.32
N GLN A 134 7.62 9.03 -11.20
CA GLN A 134 8.88 9.45 -11.84
C GLN A 134 8.70 10.74 -12.65
N LEU A 135 7.62 10.84 -13.42
CA LEU A 135 7.32 12.03 -14.23
C LEU A 135 6.98 13.23 -13.33
N LEU A 136 6.21 13.03 -12.27
CA LEU A 136 5.80 14.09 -11.34
C LEU A 136 6.91 14.54 -10.38
N ASN A 137 8.02 13.80 -10.29
CA ASN A 137 9.10 14.13 -9.37
C ASN A 137 9.72 15.49 -9.71
N ASN A 138 9.65 16.42 -8.75
CA ASN A 138 10.20 17.77 -8.87
C ASN A 138 11.56 17.94 -8.19
N LYS A 139 12.22 16.85 -7.80
CA LYS A 139 13.53 16.77 -7.13
C LYS A 139 13.61 17.50 -5.79
N LYS A 140 12.48 17.89 -5.22
CA LYS A 140 12.42 18.47 -3.88
C LYS A 140 12.26 17.35 -2.85
N CYS A 141 12.82 17.60 -1.68
CA CYS A 141 12.65 16.72 -0.53
C CYS A 141 11.57 17.24 0.40
N TYR A 142 10.88 16.33 1.08
CA TYR A 142 9.77 16.64 1.98
C TYR A 142 9.90 15.87 3.29
N THR A 143 9.51 16.51 4.39
CA THR A 143 9.25 15.81 5.66
C THR A 143 7.77 15.44 5.69
N ILE A 144 7.51 14.14 5.80
CA ILE A 144 6.19 13.54 5.73
C ILE A 144 6.02 12.52 6.87
N TYR A 145 4.77 12.17 7.13
CA TYR A 145 4.40 11.28 8.21
C TYR A 145 3.56 10.12 7.66
N ARG A 146 3.84 8.91 8.13
CA ARG A 146 3.07 7.71 7.78
C ARG A 146 2.69 6.99 9.06
N GLY A 147 1.40 6.78 9.26
CA GLY A 147 0.89 5.92 10.32
C GLY A 147 0.66 4.51 9.81
N THR A 148 0.90 3.53 10.68
CA THR A 148 0.49 2.14 10.46
C THR A 148 -0.07 1.56 11.74
N ARG A 149 -1.08 0.69 11.64
CA ARG A 149 -1.59 -0.09 12.79
C ARG A 149 -0.60 -1.15 13.28
N ASN A 150 0.29 -1.61 12.40
CA ASN A 150 1.33 -2.56 12.76
C ASN A 150 2.44 -1.87 13.57
N LYS A 151 3.04 -2.62 14.48
CA LYS A 151 4.24 -2.18 15.22
C LYS A 151 5.48 -2.64 14.47
N PHE A 152 6.38 -1.71 14.22
CA PHE A 152 7.65 -1.98 13.55
C PHE A 152 8.83 -1.82 14.50
N HIS A 153 9.80 -2.74 14.42
CA HIS A 153 11.04 -2.67 15.15
C HIS A 153 12.19 -2.34 14.18
N TYR A 154 12.99 -1.32 14.50
CA TYR A 154 14.25 -1.03 13.82
C TYR A 154 15.42 -1.57 14.65
N SER A 155 16.28 -2.39 14.05
CA SER A 155 17.49 -2.93 14.68
C SER A 155 18.54 -1.87 15.05
N ARG A 156 18.28 -0.59 14.76
CA ARG A 156 19.21 0.55 14.93
C ARG A 156 20.48 0.44 14.10
N THR A 157 20.49 -0.47 13.12
CA THR A 157 21.61 -0.73 12.22
C THR A 157 21.10 -1.02 10.82
N GLY A 158 21.90 -0.71 9.80
CA GLY A 158 21.54 -0.96 8.40
C GLY A 158 20.49 -0.01 7.84
N SER A 159 20.26 -0.14 6.54
CA SER A 159 19.27 0.62 5.79
C SER A 159 17.90 -0.05 5.84
N VAL A 160 16.85 0.75 5.62
CA VAL A 160 15.46 0.30 5.60
C VAL A 160 14.83 0.71 4.28
N ARG A 161 14.00 -0.18 3.73
CA ARG A 161 13.22 0.07 2.53
C ARG A 161 11.87 -0.62 2.65
N PHE A 162 10.80 0.05 2.21
CA PHE A 162 9.45 -0.54 2.25
C PHE A 162 9.21 -1.56 1.13
N GLY A 163 9.87 -1.40 -0.03
CA GLY A 163 9.69 -2.23 -1.22
C GLY A 163 8.37 -1.97 -1.97
N GLN A 164 7.27 -1.87 -1.23
CA GLN A 164 5.98 -1.38 -1.73
C GLN A 164 5.91 0.16 -1.77
N PHE A 165 4.88 0.69 -2.43
CA PHE A 165 4.52 2.10 -2.29
C PHE A 165 4.07 2.41 -0.86
N ALA A 166 4.36 3.63 -0.40
CA ALA A 166 4.11 4.05 0.97
C ALA A 166 3.43 5.42 1.02
N SER A 167 2.09 5.42 1.04
CA SER A 167 1.29 6.63 1.28
C SER A 167 1.70 7.32 2.58
N SER A 168 1.68 8.65 2.57
CA SER A 168 2.07 9.51 3.69
C SER A 168 1.33 10.83 3.62
N SER A 169 1.44 11.64 4.68
CA SER A 169 0.81 12.95 4.79
C SER A 169 1.83 13.98 5.28
N PHE A 170 1.68 15.22 4.83
CA PHE A 170 2.38 16.36 5.42
C PHE A 170 1.88 16.67 6.84
N ASN A 171 0.64 16.32 7.14
CA ASN A 171 0.04 16.54 8.45
C ASN A 171 0.24 15.29 9.33
N MET A 172 1.04 15.44 10.39
CA MET A 172 1.29 14.38 11.36
C MET A 172 0.00 13.84 12.00
N MET A 173 -0.99 14.71 12.27
CA MET A 173 -2.25 14.28 12.88
C MET A 173 -3.05 13.36 11.96
N VAL A 174 -2.97 13.57 10.64
CA VAL A 174 -3.59 12.66 9.68
C VAL A 174 -2.97 11.26 9.78
N ALA A 175 -1.64 11.18 9.86
CA ALA A 175 -0.94 9.91 10.03
C ALA A 175 -1.26 9.22 11.38
N LEU A 176 -1.32 9.98 12.47
CA LEU A 176 -1.63 9.48 13.79
C LEU A 176 -3.07 8.95 13.91
N ASP A 177 -4.04 9.79 13.56
CA ASP A 177 -5.45 9.58 13.92
C ASP A 177 -6.18 8.72 12.89
N HIS A 178 -5.89 8.90 11.59
CA HIS A 178 -6.62 8.21 10.52
C HIS A 178 -5.94 6.93 10.06
N PHE A 179 -4.60 6.86 10.17
CA PHE A 179 -3.81 5.73 9.65
C PHE A 179 -3.19 4.85 10.75
N GLY A 180 -3.65 5.00 11.99
CA GLY A 180 -3.29 4.12 13.11
C GLY A 180 -1.90 4.35 13.68
N GLY A 181 -1.25 5.48 13.38
CA GLY A 181 0.05 5.82 13.96
C GLY A 181 0.02 5.92 15.48
N ALA A 182 -1.12 6.28 16.08
CA ALA A 182 -1.29 6.37 17.53
C ALA A 182 -1.25 5.00 18.24
N SER A 183 -1.71 3.93 17.58
CA SER A 183 -1.78 2.57 18.18
C SER A 183 -0.71 1.61 17.66
N GLY A 184 -0.12 1.88 16.49
CA GLY A 184 0.94 1.07 15.90
C GLY A 184 2.28 1.80 15.82
N THR A 185 2.65 2.28 14.63
CA THR A 185 3.91 3.00 14.39
C THR A 185 3.67 4.27 13.59
N LEU A 186 4.25 5.37 14.07
CA LEU A 186 4.36 6.62 13.33
C LEU A 186 5.77 6.74 12.76
N PHE A 187 5.88 6.74 11.43
CA PHE A 187 7.11 7.06 10.73
C PHE A 187 7.17 8.56 10.47
N SER A 188 8.29 9.20 10.81
CA SER A 188 8.68 10.51 10.29
C SER A 188 9.75 10.28 9.22
N ILE A 189 9.45 10.64 7.98
CA ILE A 189 10.27 10.30 6.82
C ILE A 189 10.67 11.59 6.12
N LYS A 190 11.98 11.73 5.85
CA LYS A 190 12.48 12.70 4.87
C LYS A 190 12.62 11.98 3.53
N THR A 191 11.74 12.30 2.58
CA THR A 191 11.72 11.67 1.26
C THR A 191 12.20 12.64 0.17
N CYS A 192 12.85 12.09 -0.85
CA CYS A 192 13.34 12.73 -2.08
C CYS A 192 13.21 11.66 -3.20
#